data_AF-X0UJR1-F1
#
_entry.id   AF-X0UJR1-F1
#
_cell.length_a   1.000
_cell.length_b   1.000
_cell.length_c   1.000
_cell.angle_alpha   90.00
_cell.angle_beta   90.00
_cell.angle_gamma   90.00
#
_symmetry.space_group_name_H-M   'P 1'
#
loop_
_entity.id
_entity.type
_entity.pdbx_description
1 polymer ?
#
loop_
_entity_poly.entity_id
_entity_poly.type
_entity_poly.pdbx_seq_one_letter_code
_entity_poly.pdbx_strand_id
1 'polypeptide(L)'
;DFRVDTIAASAGEIYEITFYSIYLFQSAAGTLLLAPTQDSDIFMGEDDLYNVFLEECRWDIANQLQGKNASFDKTGAEDRLFGTAKDPGLYHQYKIDHPSEAIKLQNVYYDINLFKKSRRGSSFRF
;
A
#
# COMPACT_ATOMS: atom_id res chain seq x y z
N ASP A 1 44.46 12.19 4.98
CA ASP A 1 44.22 11.24 3.89
C ASP A 1 43.14 10.28 4.38
N PHE A 2 41.95 10.32 3.78
CA PHE A 2 40.85 9.43 4.14
C PHE A 2 40.54 8.60 2.89
N ARG A 3 40.83 7.30 2.95
CA ARG A 3 40.50 6.35 1.88
C ARG A 3 39.21 5.65 2.27
N VAL A 4 38.15 6.00 1.56
CA VAL A 4 36.82 5.40 1.71
C VAL A 4 36.71 4.35 0.61
N ASP A 5 36.62 3.08 1.01
CA ASP A 5 36.60 1.95 0.06
C ASP A 5 35.18 1.70 -0.47
N THR A 6 34.14 1.82 0.37
CA THR A 6 32.74 1.83 -0.05
C THR A 6 31.85 2.46 1.04
N ILE A 7 30.86 3.26 0.64
CA ILE A 7 29.73 3.68 1.50
C ILE A 7 28.49 3.00 0.94
N ALA A 8 27.88 2.13 1.74
CA ALA A 8 26.57 1.55 1.45
C ALA A 8 25.55 2.13 2.43
N ALA A 9 24.52 2.79 1.89
CA ALA A 9 23.40 3.30 2.65
C ALA A 9 22.12 2.72 2.04
N SER A 10 21.33 2.01 2.84
CA SER A 10 20.01 1.50 2.46
C SER A 10 18.94 2.21 3.28
N ALA A 11 18.08 2.98 2.60
CA ALA A 11 16.83 3.46 3.15
C ALA A 11 15.72 2.72 2.39
N GLY A 12 15.05 1.77 3.02
CA GLY A 12 13.96 1.03 2.38
C GLY A 12 12.82 0.85 3.37
N GLU A 13 11.63 1.24 2.96
CA GLU A 13 10.40 0.76 3.59
C GLU A 13 10.05 -0.60 3.00
N ILE A 14 9.44 -1.48 3.80
CA ILE A 14 8.95 -2.77 3.32
C ILE A 14 7.55 -2.53 2.78
N TYR A 15 7.41 -2.54 1.46
CA TYR A 15 6.10 -2.56 0.81
C TYR A 15 5.58 -4.00 0.79
N GLU A 16 4.49 -4.25 1.51
CA GLU A 16 3.81 -5.54 1.55
C GLU A 16 2.49 -5.45 0.80
N ILE A 17 2.38 -6.18 -0.31
CA ILE A 17 1.10 -6.38 -0.99
C ILE A 17 0.40 -7.56 -0.32
N THR A 18 -0.68 -7.28 0.42
CA THR A 18 -1.53 -8.34 0.96
C THR A 18 -2.53 -8.77 -0.10
N PHE A 19 -2.26 -9.90 -0.75
CA PHE A 19 -3.14 -10.49 -1.74
C PHE A 19 -3.99 -11.60 -1.10
N TYR A 20 -5.32 -11.51 -1.20
CA TYR A 20 -6.26 -12.44 -0.55
C TYR A 20 -6.48 -13.77 -1.30
N SER A 21 -5.71 -14.05 -2.35
CA SER A 21 -5.72 -15.34 -3.04
C SER A 21 -4.41 -16.07 -2.83
N ILE A 22 -4.50 -17.37 -2.54
CA ILE A 22 -3.33 -18.25 -2.45
C ILE A 22 -2.64 -18.46 -3.81
N TYR A 23 -3.29 -18.10 -4.92
CA TYR A 23 -2.74 -18.24 -6.26
C TYR A 23 -2.56 -16.86 -6.89
N LEU A 24 -1.29 -16.48 -7.08
CA LEU A 24 -0.88 -15.17 -7.56
C LEU A 24 -0.72 -15.15 -9.10
N PHE A 25 -0.61 -16.32 -9.72
CA PHE A 25 -0.39 -16.47 -11.16
C PHE A 25 -1.42 -17.41 -11.78
N GLN A 26 -1.64 -17.26 -13.08
CA GLN A 26 -2.48 -18.11 -13.91
C GLN A 26 -1.74 -18.49 -15.19
N SER A 27 -1.58 -19.78 -15.46
CA SER A 27 -1.03 -20.24 -16.73
C SER A 27 -1.90 -19.81 -17.92
N ALA A 28 -1.34 -19.79 -19.12
CA ALA A 28 -2.11 -19.56 -20.36
C ALA A 28 -3.29 -20.54 -20.56
N ALA A 29 -3.26 -21.70 -19.90
CA ALA A 29 -4.33 -22.69 -19.90
C ALA A 29 -5.38 -22.47 -18.78
N GLY A 30 -5.28 -21.39 -18.00
CA GLY A 30 -6.21 -21.05 -16.93
C GLY A 30 -5.91 -21.70 -15.57
N THR A 31 -4.87 -22.52 -15.46
CA THR A 31 -4.46 -23.16 -14.19
C THR A 31 -3.88 -22.12 -13.23
N LEU A 32 -4.38 -22.11 -12.00
CA LEU A 32 -3.91 -21.24 -10.92
C LEU A 32 -2.59 -21.74 -10.33
N LEU A 33 -1.64 -20.83 -10.11
CA LEU A 33 -0.26 -21.12 -9.73
C LEU A 33 0.17 -20.25 -8.53
N LEU A 34 0.96 -20.86 -7.64
CA LEU A 34 1.60 -20.21 -6.49
C LEU A 34 2.83 -19.40 -6.88
N ALA A 35 3.52 -19.81 -7.95
CA ALA A 35 4.73 -19.19 -8.47
C ALA A 35 4.72 -19.30 -10.00
N PRO A 36 5.37 -18.38 -10.72
CA PRO A 36 5.45 -18.44 -12.17
C PRO A 36 6.31 -19.64 -12.58
N THR A 37 5.83 -20.39 -13.57
CA THR A 37 6.46 -21.57 -14.16
C THR A 37 6.95 -21.31 -15.57
N GLN A 38 6.30 -20.39 -16.30
CA GLN A 38 6.62 -19.98 -17.65
C GLN A 38 6.45 -18.47 -17.80
N ASP A 39 7.18 -17.88 -18.76
CA ASP A 39 7.08 -16.45 -19.07
C ASP A 39 5.68 -16.03 -19.56
N SER A 40 4.86 -16.99 -19.99
CA SER A 40 3.47 -16.76 -20.41
C SER A 40 2.47 -16.77 -19.25
N ASP A 41 2.91 -16.99 -18.01
CA ASP A 41 2.03 -17.01 -16.85
C ASP A 41 1.56 -15.58 -16.53
N ILE A 42 0.26 -15.43 -16.36
CA ILE A 42 -0.44 -14.16 -16.14
C ILE A 42 -0.46 -13.89 -14.64
N PHE A 43 0.04 -12.74 -14.22
CA PHE A 43 -0.12 -12.27 -12.84
C PHE A 43 -1.59 -11.90 -12.59
N MET A 44 -2.19 -12.48 -11.56
CA MET A 44 -3.61 -12.33 -11.22
C MET A 44 -3.89 -11.19 -10.24
N GLY A 45 -2.89 -10.36 -9.91
CA GLY A 45 -3.16 -9.16 -9.13
C GLY A 45 -4.04 -8.18 -9.91
N GLU A 46 -4.86 -7.42 -9.18
CA GLU A 46 -5.61 -6.31 -9.77
C GLU A 46 -4.61 -5.32 -10.38
N ASP A 47 -4.84 -4.98 -11.65
CA ASP A 47 -3.93 -4.16 -12.48
C ASP A 47 -3.67 -2.81 -11.79
N ASP A 48 -4.69 -2.29 -11.14
CA ASP A 48 -4.77 -1.07 -10.35
C ASP A 48 -3.72 -1.07 -9.22
N LEU A 49 -3.72 -2.13 -8.41
CA LEU A 49 -2.83 -2.28 -7.26
C LEU A 49 -1.38 -2.52 -7.70
N TYR A 50 -1.20 -3.29 -8.77
CA TYR A 50 0.11 -3.53 -9.36
C TYR A 50 0.73 -2.23 -9.88
N ASN A 51 -0.05 -1.39 -10.55
CA ASN A 51 0.41 -0.10 -11.07
C ASN A 51 0.80 0.87 -9.94
N VAL A 52 0.02 0.91 -8.84
CA VAL A 52 0.39 1.67 -7.63
C VAL A 52 1.71 1.19 -7.06
N PHE A 53 1.86 -0.13 -6.88
CA PHE A 53 3.08 -0.73 -6.33
C PHE A 53 4.32 -0.45 -7.19
N LEU A 54 4.18 -0.56 -8.51
CA LEU A 54 5.26 -0.32 -9.46
C LEU A 54 5.76 1.14 -9.38
N GLU A 55 4.85 2.12 -9.36
CA GLU A 55 5.24 3.53 -9.29
C GLU A 55 5.80 3.92 -7.91
N GLU A 56 5.33 3.31 -6.80
CA GLU A 56 5.95 3.46 -5.48
C GLU A 56 7.40 2.95 -5.49
N CYS A 57 7.64 1.74 -6.03
CA CYS A 57 9.00 1.22 -6.18
C CYS A 57 9.87 2.14 -7.03
N ARG A 58 9.32 2.69 -8.12
CA ARG A 58 10.03 3.65 -8.98
C ARG A 58 10.37 4.93 -8.23
N TRP A 59 9.44 5.45 -7.44
CA TRP A 59 9.64 6.65 -6.65
C TRP A 59 10.76 6.46 -5.62
N ASP A 60 10.77 5.31 -4.95
CA ASP A 60 11.80 4.96 -3.97
C ASP A 60 13.18 4.76 -4.59
N ILE A 61 13.27 4.03 -5.70
CA ILE A 61 14.51 3.88 -6.46
C ILE A 61 15.01 5.25 -6.94
N ALA A 62 14.11 6.12 -7.41
CA ALA A 62 14.47 7.48 -7.81
C ALA A 62 14.93 8.33 -6.61
N ASN A 63 14.35 8.16 -5.42
CA ASN A 63 14.82 8.84 -4.21
C ASN A 63 16.22 8.39 -3.80
N GLN A 64 16.58 7.13 -4.06
CA GLN A 64 17.92 6.59 -3.81
C GLN A 64 18.94 6.99 -4.88
N LEU A 65 18.53 7.07 -6.14
CA LEU A 65 19.36 7.59 -7.24
C LEU A 65 19.58 9.09 -7.03
N GLN A 66 20.75 9.49 -6.57
CA GLN A 66 21.06 10.92 -6.46
C GLN A 66 21.36 11.53 -7.84
N GLY A 67 20.89 12.76 -8.06
CA GLY A 67 21.30 13.60 -9.19
C GLY A 67 20.22 13.85 -10.24
N LYS A 68 20.63 14.45 -11.37
CA LYS A 68 19.71 14.90 -12.44
C LYS A 68 18.89 13.79 -13.08
N ASN A 69 19.41 12.56 -13.11
CA ASN A 69 18.73 11.43 -13.75
C ASN A 69 17.50 10.97 -12.97
N ALA A 70 17.52 11.06 -11.64
CA ALA A 70 16.39 10.66 -10.81
C ALA A 70 15.23 11.66 -10.82
N SER A 71 15.50 12.93 -11.14
CA SER A 71 14.49 13.97 -11.05
C SER A 71 13.33 13.72 -12.03
N PHE A 72 13.62 13.15 -13.22
CA PHE A 72 12.58 12.80 -14.19
C PHE A 72 11.73 11.62 -13.71
N ASP A 73 12.37 10.55 -13.22
CA ASP A 73 11.66 9.36 -12.74
C ASP A 73 10.84 9.64 -11.49
N LYS A 74 11.38 10.46 -10.59
CA LYS A 74 10.68 10.92 -9.38
C LYS A 74 9.44 11.72 -9.73
N THR A 75 9.55 12.75 -10.56
CA THR A 75 8.40 13.56 -10.96
C THR A 75 7.38 12.74 -11.76
N GLY A 76 7.83 11.83 -12.62
CA GLY A 76 6.93 10.94 -13.36
C GLY A 76 6.16 9.97 -12.46
N ALA A 77 6.80 9.42 -11.43
CA ALA A 77 6.14 8.57 -10.45
C ALA A 77 5.18 9.38 -9.58
N GLU A 78 5.58 10.58 -9.13
CA GLU A 78 4.75 11.48 -8.33
C GLU A 78 3.48 11.89 -9.08
N ASP A 79 3.61 12.31 -10.35
CA ASP A 79 2.48 12.68 -11.20
C ASP A 79 1.51 11.51 -11.42
N ARG A 80 2.01 10.27 -11.49
CA ARG A 80 1.18 9.07 -11.66
C ARG A 80 0.50 8.65 -10.36
N LEU A 81 1.21 8.71 -9.23
CA LEU A 81 0.69 8.30 -7.93
C LEU A 81 -0.34 9.29 -7.38
N PHE A 82 0.01 10.57 -7.34
CA PHE A 82 -0.81 11.63 -6.75
C PHE A 82 -1.70 12.36 -7.75
N GLY A 83 -1.42 12.16 -9.04
CA GLY A 83 -2.14 12.84 -10.10
C GLY A 83 -1.59 14.22 -10.38
N THR A 84 -2.18 14.84 -11.40
CA THR A 84 -1.91 16.22 -11.81
C THR A 84 -3.23 17.01 -11.81
N ALA A 85 -3.18 18.29 -12.17
CA ALA A 85 -4.40 19.10 -12.29
C ALA A 85 -5.44 18.54 -13.29
N LYS A 86 -5.05 17.59 -14.17
CA LYS A 86 -5.92 16.99 -15.19
C LYS A 86 -6.28 15.54 -14.91
N ASP A 87 -5.55 14.86 -14.03
CA ASP A 87 -5.66 13.42 -13.80
C ASP A 87 -5.62 13.16 -12.29
N PRO A 88 -6.62 12.49 -11.69
CA PRO A 88 -6.68 12.25 -10.24
C PRO A 88 -5.55 11.37 -9.69
N GLY A 89 -4.81 10.63 -10.53
CA GLY A 89 -3.71 9.77 -10.09
C GLY A 89 -4.15 8.44 -9.50
N LEU A 90 -3.22 7.49 -9.47
CA LEU A 90 -3.48 6.09 -9.11
C LEU A 90 -4.00 5.94 -7.67
N TYR A 91 -3.53 6.74 -6.71
CA TYR A 91 -4.02 6.67 -5.34
C TYR A 91 -5.47 7.11 -5.19
N HIS A 92 -5.88 8.13 -5.94
CA HIS A 92 -7.24 8.60 -5.89
C HIS A 92 -8.17 7.61 -6.59
N GLN A 93 -7.75 7.09 -7.74
CA GLN A 93 -8.49 6.09 -8.51
C GLN A 93 -8.71 4.82 -7.68
N TYR A 94 -7.63 4.29 -7.09
CA TYR A 94 -7.71 3.10 -6.23
C TYR A 94 -8.67 3.29 -5.04
N LYS A 95 -8.73 4.48 -4.42
CA LYS A 95 -9.70 4.77 -3.35
C LYS A 95 -11.15 4.81 -3.83
N ILE A 96 -11.39 5.24 -5.08
CA ILE A 96 -12.73 5.25 -5.68
C ILE A 96 -13.18 3.82 -5.97
N ASP A 97 -12.28 3.00 -6.52
CA ASP A 97 -12.60 1.66 -6.99
C ASP A 97 -12.66 0.63 -5.85
N HIS A 98 -11.89 0.84 -4.76
CA HIS A 98 -11.83 -0.05 -3.59
C HIS A 98 -12.29 0.62 -2.27
N PRO A 99 -13.53 1.17 -2.18
CA PRO A 99 -14.00 1.91 -1.01
C PRO A 99 -14.18 1.04 0.24
N SER A 100 -14.28 -0.28 0.06
CA SER A 100 -14.34 -1.27 1.16
C SER A 100 -12.97 -1.55 1.80
N GLU A 101 -11.88 -1.32 1.08
CA GLU A 101 -10.50 -1.59 1.53
C GLU A 101 -9.87 -0.36 2.20
N ALA A 102 -10.48 0.81 2.04
CA ALA A 102 -10.06 2.02 2.74
C ALA A 102 -10.12 1.82 4.26
N ILE A 103 -8.97 1.95 4.93
CA ILE A 103 -8.87 1.91 6.39
C ILE A 103 -9.74 3.05 6.97
N LYS A 104 -10.92 2.69 7.46
CA LYS A 104 -11.80 3.65 8.14
C LYS A 104 -11.25 3.89 9.53
N LEU A 105 -10.92 5.15 9.83
CA LEU A 105 -10.62 5.60 11.19
C LEU A 105 -11.82 5.30 12.08
N GLN A 106 -11.73 4.24 12.89
CA GLN A 106 -12.73 3.97 13.91
C GLN A 106 -12.45 4.91 15.09
N ASN A 107 -13.20 6.01 15.17
CA ASN A 107 -13.23 6.85 16.35
C ASN A 107 -13.94 6.07 17.48
N VAL A 108 -13.17 5.38 18.31
CA VAL A 108 -13.68 4.78 19.55
C VAL A 108 -13.98 5.92 20.51
N TYR A 109 -15.23 6.36 20.55
CA TYR A 109 -15.72 7.27 21.58
C TYR A 109 -15.98 6.47 22.86
N TYR A 110 -15.14 6.66 23.87
CA TYR A 110 -15.43 6.17 25.21
C TYR A 110 -16.54 7.03 25.83
N ASP A 111 -17.78 6.54 25.83
CA ASP A 111 -18.85 7.17 26.60
C ASP A 111 -18.62 6.91 28.10
N ILE A 112 -17.94 7.87 28.73
CA ILE A 112 -17.69 7.92 30.17
C ILE A 112 -18.98 7.92 31.02
N ASN A 113 -20.15 8.16 30.43
CA ASN A 113 -21.42 8.14 31.17
C ASN A 113 -22.01 6.74 31.37
N LEU A 114 -21.58 5.74 30.58
CA LEU A 114 -22.01 4.35 30.76
C LEU A 114 -21.59 3.78 32.13
N PHE A 115 -20.44 4.21 32.66
CA PHE A 115 -19.96 3.76 33.97
C PHE A 115 -20.71 4.36 35.18
N LYS A 116 -21.41 5.49 35.01
CA LYS A 116 -22.17 6.11 36.12
C LYS A 116 -23.51 5.42 36.40
N LYS A 117 -24.08 4.70 35.42
CA LYS A 117 -25.42 4.10 35.56
C LYS A 117 -25.41 2.76 36.32
N SER A 118 -24.26 2.09 36.43
CA SER A 118 -24.12 0.79 37.11
C SER A 118 -23.97 0.89 38.64
N ARG A 119 -23.61 2.05 39.20
CA ARG A 119 -23.31 2.20 40.64
C ARG A 119 -24.46 2.74 41.51
N ARG A 120 -25.66 2.95 40.96
CA ARG A 120 -26.82 3.40 41.76
C ARG A 120 -27.91 2.32 41.84
N GLY A 121 -27.86 1.55 42.91
CA GLY A 121 -29.08 1.22 43.66
C GLY A 121 -29.72 -0.15 43.42
N SER A 122 -28.99 -1.24 43.69
CA SER A 122 -29.63 -2.48 44.13
C SER A 122 -30.12 -2.32 45.58
N SER A 123 -31.36 -1.87 45.77
CA SER A 123 -31.99 -1.91 47.10
C SER A 123 -32.48 -3.33 47.37
N PHE A 124 -31.75 -4.06 48.20
CA PHE A 124 -32.23 -5.29 48.83
C PHE A 124 -33.36 -4.94 49.81
N ARG A 125 -34.53 -5.55 49.67
CA ARG A 125 -35.56 -5.62 50.71
C ARG A 125 -35.62 -7.08 51.16
N PHE A 126 -35.45 -7.29 52.46
CA PHE A 126 -35.68 -8.55 53.16
C PHE A 126 -37.18 -8.86 53.24
#